data_AF-A0A3B0YAM1-F1
#
_entry.id   AF-A0A3B0YAM1-F1
#
_cell.length_a   1.000
_cell.length_b   1.000
_cell.length_c   1.000
_cell.angle_alpha   90.00
_cell.angle_beta   90.00
_cell.angle_gamma   90.00
#
_symmetry.space_group_name_H-M   'P 1'
#
loop_
_entity.id
_entity.type
_entity.pdbx_description
1 polymer ?
#
loop_
_entity_poly.entity_id
_entity_poly.type
_entity_poly.pdbx_seq_one_letter_code
_entity_poly.pdbx_strand_id
1 'polypeptide(L)'
;HFEKAVMLQVLDQAWKEHLAAMDYLRQGIHLRGYAQKDPKQEYKREAFEMFTDLLERIKLDVIGILSKVQVKTESDVEAVEEQRRTTAPMDFRHDEVSAMQEGEEEPAGDGEEHQPFVRDGRKVGRNEPCPCGSGKKYKQCHGKLN
;
A
#
# COMPACT_ATOMS: atom_id res chain seq x y z
N HIS A 1 -15.50 -21.96 -17.73
CA HIS A 1 -14.28 -21.28 -17.21
C HIS A 1 -14.57 -20.31 -16.06
N PHE A 2 -15.68 -19.57 -16.10
CA PHE A 2 -16.09 -18.63 -15.05
C PHE A 2 -16.21 -19.23 -13.64
N GLU A 3 -16.92 -20.36 -13.47
CA GLU A 3 -17.10 -21.01 -12.16
C GLU A 3 -15.77 -21.34 -11.46
N LYS A 4 -14.79 -21.83 -12.22
CA LYS A 4 -13.45 -22.11 -11.72
C LYS A 4 -12.71 -20.84 -11.31
N ALA A 5 -12.84 -19.75 -12.07
CA ALA A 5 -12.23 -18.46 -11.74
C ALA A 5 -12.82 -17.89 -10.44
N VAL A 6 -14.14 -17.94 -10.28
CA VAL A 6 -14.84 -17.51 -9.06
C VAL A 6 -14.41 -18.33 -7.85
N MET A 7 -14.38 -19.67 -7.97
CA MET A 7 -13.89 -20.53 -6.89
C MET A 7 -12.47 -20.19 -6.45
N LEU A 8 -11.54 -20.03 -7.40
CA LEU A 8 -10.15 -19.72 -7.10
C LEU A 8 -9.99 -18.34 -6.44
N GLN A 9 -10.75 -17.34 -6.89
CA GLN A 9 -10.73 -16.00 -6.29
C GLN A 9 -11.27 -16.01 -4.85
N VAL A 10 -12.40 -16.67 -4.61
CA VAL A 10 -12.98 -16.79 -3.26
C VAL A 10 -12.03 -17.55 -2.33
N LEU A 11 -11.46 -18.66 -2.81
CA LEU A 11 -10.51 -19.46 -2.04
C LEU A 11 -9.27 -18.65 -1.65
N ASP A 12 -8.66 -17.94 -2.59
CA ASP A 12 -7.45 -17.14 -2.33
C ASP A 12 -7.72 -16.02 -1.32
N GLN A 13 -8.84 -15.31 -1.47
CA GLN A 13 -9.21 -14.23 -0.54
C GLN A 13 -9.46 -14.77 0.87
N ALA A 14 -10.27 -15.82 0.99
CA ALA A 14 -10.63 -16.41 2.28
C ALA A 14 -9.41 -17.05 2.97
N TRP A 15 -8.49 -17.63 2.19
CA TRP A 15 -7.24 -18.19 2.70
C TRP A 15 -6.29 -17.12 3.24
N LYS A 16 -6.12 -15.99 2.53
CA LYS A 16 -5.31 -14.86 3.01
C LYS A 16 -5.85 -14.32 4.33
N GLU A 17 -7.16 -14.17 4.44
CA GLU A 17 -7.81 -13.73 5.68
C GLU A 17 -7.61 -14.74 6.81
N HIS A 18 -7.73 -16.05 6.52
CA HIS A 18 -7.46 -17.10 7.49
C HIS A 18 -6.00 -17.09 7.98
N LEU A 19 -5.02 -16.91 7.11
CA LEU A 19 -3.61 -16.79 7.49
C LEU A 19 -3.37 -15.59 8.41
N ALA A 20 -3.95 -14.43 8.08
CA ALA A 20 -3.87 -13.24 8.95
C ALA A 20 -4.51 -13.52 10.33
N ALA A 21 -5.68 -14.14 10.36
CA ALA A 21 -6.35 -14.53 11.59
C ALA A 21 -5.51 -15.53 12.42
N MET A 22 -4.80 -16.44 11.76
CA MET A 22 -3.91 -17.40 12.41
C MET A 22 -2.68 -16.76 13.04
N ASP A 23 -2.11 -15.75 12.39
CA ASP A 23 -1.01 -14.96 12.97
C ASP A 23 -1.47 -14.21 14.22
N TYR A 24 -2.67 -13.62 14.21
CA TYR A 24 -3.24 -12.98 15.41
C TYR A 24 -3.50 -14.00 16.54
N LEU A 25 -4.04 -15.18 16.21
CA LEU A 25 -4.26 -16.23 17.20
C LEU A 25 -2.93 -16.66 17.85
N ARG A 26 -1.88 -16.82 17.05
CA ARG A 26 -0.55 -17.21 17.52
C ARG A 26 0.05 -16.18 18.47
N GLN A 27 -0.15 -14.89 18.21
CA GLN A 27 0.30 -13.81 19.10
C GLN A 27 -0.48 -13.82 20.42
N GLY A 28 -1.81 -14.02 20.36
CA GLY A 28 -2.70 -14.01 21.53
C GLY A 28 -2.63 -15.26 22.43
N ILE A 29 -2.14 -16.40 21.93
CA ILE A 29 -2.18 -17.68 22.65
C ILE A 29 -1.36 -17.69 23.95
N HIS A 30 -0.32 -16.86 24.03
CA HIS A 30 0.57 -16.79 25.20
C HIS A 30 -0.18 -16.33 26.46
N LEU A 31 -1.20 -15.48 26.29
CA LEU A 31 -2.04 -15.02 27.40
C LEU A 31 -2.91 -16.15 27.97
N ARG A 32 -3.21 -17.20 27.20
CA ARG A 32 -3.96 -18.37 27.69
C ARG A 32 -3.11 -19.33 28.53
N GLY A 33 -1.79 -19.25 28.43
CA GLY A 33 -0.87 -19.98 29.31
C GLY A 33 -1.04 -19.60 30.79
N TYR A 34 -1.53 -18.39 31.07
CA TYR A 34 -1.87 -17.97 32.44
C TYR A 34 -3.04 -18.76 33.04
N ALA A 35 -3.90 -19.37 32.21
CA ALA A 35 -5.01 -20.21 32.64
C ALA A 35 -4.62 -21.68 32.88
N GLN A 36 -3.32 -22.00 32.95
CA GLN A 36 -2.77 -23.36 33.14
C GLN A 36 -3.21 -24.39 32.07
N LYS A 37 -3.79 -23.94 30.95
CA LYS A 37 -4.06 -24.78 29.78
C LYS A 37 -2.83 -24.80 28.88
N ASP A 38 -2.58 -25.94 28.22
CA ASP A 38 -1.50 -26.06 27.24
C ASP A 38 -1.79 -25.15 26.03
N PRO A 39 -0.98 -24.08 25.79
CA PRO A 39 -1.21 -23.14 24.70
C PRO A 39 -1.21 -23.83 23.32
N LYS A 40 -0.44 -24.91 23.17
CA LYS A 40 -0.36 -25.65 21.91
C LYS A 40 -1.66 -26.38 21.59
N GLN A 41 -2.34 -26.91 22.61
CA GLN A 41 -3.63 -27.59 22.43
C GLN A 41 -4.74 -26.60 22.14
N GLU A 42 -4.77 -25.47 22.86
CA GLU A 42 -5.73 -24.39 22.62
C GLU A 42 -5.58 -23.82 21.21
N TYR A 43 -4.34 -23.57 20.77
CA TYR A 43 -4.07 -23.11 19.40
C TYR A 43 -4.61 -24.09 18.37
N LYS A 44 -4.31 -25.40 18.51
CA LYS A 44 -4.77 -26.41 17.56
C LYS A 44 -6.29 -26.51 17.50
N ARG A 45 -6.97 -26.44 18.66
CA ARG A 45 -8.42 -26.53 18.72
C ARG A 45 -9.06 -25.34 17.99
N GLU A 46 -8.66 -24.12 18.34
CA GLU A 46 -9.23 -22.91 17.75
C GLU A 46 -8.83 -22.73 16.29
N ALA A 47 -7.60 -23.08 15.91
CA ALA A 47 -7.18 -23.10 14.51
C ALA A 47 -8.06 -24.02 13.66
N PHE A 48 -8.37 -25.21 14.18
CA PHE A 48 -9.19 -26.19 13.47
C PHE A 48 -10.67 -25.76 13.37
N GLU A 49 -11.20 -25.15 14.43
CA GLU A 49 -12.55 -24.56 14.43
C GLU A 49 -12.65 -23.46 13.37
N MET A 50 -11.71 -22.51 13.38
CA MET A 50 -11.63 -21.45 12.36
C MET A 50 -11.48 -21.99 10.94
N PHE A 51 -10.72 -23.08 10.76
CA PHE A 51 -10.56 -23.72 9.45
C PHE A 51 -11.85 -24.39 8.97
N THR A 52 -12.60 -25.02 9.87
CA THR A 52 -13.89 -25.63 9.53
C THR A 52 -14.89 -24.56 9.11
N ASP A 53 -14.94 -23.44 9.84
CA ASP A 53 -15.78 -22.29 9.50
C ASP A 53 -15.38 -21.66 8.16
N LEU A 54 -14.07 -21.57 7.87
CA LEU A 54 -13.56 -21.11 6.59
C LEU A 54 -14.09 -21.97 5.43
N LEU A 55 -14.05 -23.30 5.56
CA LEU A 55 -14.53 -24.20 4.51
C LEU A 55 -16.04 -24.01 4.24
N GLU A 56 -16.84 -23.82 5.29
CA GLU A 56 -18.28 -23.56 5.15
C GLU A 56 -18.55 -22.19 4.51
N ARG A 57 -17.81 -21.14 4.91
CA ARG A 57 -17.91 -19.82 4.26
C ARG A 57 -17.57 -19.87 2.78
N ILE A 58 -16.47 -20.51 2.40
CA ILE A 58 -16.08 -20.65 0.99
C ILE A 58 -17.21 -21.29 0.17
N LYS A 59 -17.84 -22.36 0.69
CA LYS A 59 -18.97 -23.01 -0.01
C LYS A 59 -20.15 -22.05 -0.19
N LEU A 60 -20.54 -21.35 0.88
CA LEU A 60 -21.67 -20.41 0.86
C LEU A 60 -21.40 -19.23 -0.08
N ASP A 61 -20.19 -18.68 -0.06
CA ASP A 61 -19.80 -17.54 -0.89
C ASP A 61 -19.76 -17.91 -2.36
N VAL A 62 -19.19 -19.08 -2.70
CA VAL A 62 -19.18 -19.58 -4.08
C VAL A 62 -20.61 -19.78 -4.59
N ILE A 63 -21.47 -20.48 -3.84
CA ILE A 63 -22.87 -20.70 -4.24
C ILE A 63 -23.63 -19.37 -4.32
N GLY A 64 -23.38 -18.46 -3.37
CA GLY A 64 -24.00 -17.15 -3.32
C GLY A 64 -23.64 -16.27 -4.51
N ILE A 65 -22.37 -16.26 -4.92
CA ILE A 65 -21.91 -15.54 -6.12
C ILE A 65 -22.52 -16.17 -7.37
N LEU A 66 -22.44 -17.50 -7.52
CA LEU A 66 -23.02 -18.19 -8.69
C LEU A 66 -24.53 -17.99 -8.81
N SER A 67 -25.25 -17.88 -7.69
CA SER A 67 -26.71 -17.66 -7.67
C SER A 67 -27.10 -16.20 -7.96
N LYS A 68 -26.24 -15.24 -7.61
CA LYS A 68 -26.50 -13.80 -7.81
C LYS A 68 -25.97 -13.27 -9.13
N VAL A 69 -25.03 -13.98 -9.76
CA VAL A 69 -24.53 -13.64 -11.09
C VAL A 69 -25.66 -13.90 -12.10
N GLN A 70 -26.47 -12.87 -12.33
CA GLN A 70 -27.14 -12.72 -13.61
C GLN A 70 -26.03 -12.54 -14.64
N VAL A 71 -25.91 -13.50 -15.55
CA VAL A 71 -25.02 -13.43 -16.70
C VAL A 71 -25.43 -12.21 -17.52
N LYS A 72 -24.85 -11.05 -17.22
CA LYS A 72 -24.72 -10.01 -18.22
C LYS A 72 -23.87 -10.63 -19.32
N THR A 73 -24.39 -10.52 -20.54
CA THR A 73 -23.85 -10.97 -21.82
C THR A 73 -22.32 -11.01 -21.84
N GLU A 74 -21.73 -11.95 -22.59
CA GLU A 74 -20.26 -12.16 -22.74
C GLU A 74 -19.43 -10.86 -22.84
N SER A 75 -20.01 -9.75 -23.33
CA SER A 75 -19.47 -8.40 -23.32
C SER A 75 -18.99 -7.86 -21.96
N ASP A 76 -19.65 -8.21 -20.85
CA ASP A 76 -19.29 -7.68 -19.52
C ASP A 76 -18.07 -8.41 -18.92
N VAL A 77 -17.85 -9.67 -19.32
CA VAL A 77 -16.68 -10.46 -18.90
C VAL A 77 -15.42 -9.93 -19.58
N GLU A 78 -15.54 -9.54 -20.86
CA GLU A 78 -14.45 -8.95 -21.65
C GLU A 78 -14.04 -7.57 -21.12
N ALA A 79 -15.01 -6.74 -20.71
CA ALA A 79 -14.75 -5.44 -20.09
C ALA A 79 -13.99 -5.55 -18.75
N VAL A 80 -14.32 -6.56 -17.93
CA VAL A 80 -13.61 -6.81 -16.65
C VAL A 80 -12.20 -7.37 -16.89
N GLU A 81 -12.00 -8.22 -17.90
CA GLU A 81 -10.66 -8.69 -18.28
C GLU A 81 -9.78 -7.56 -18.84
N GLU A 82 -10.35 -6.65 -19.63
CA GLU A 82 -9.64 -5.48 -20.16
C GLU A 82 -9.26 -4.49 -19.07
N GLN A 83 -10.15 -4.27 -18.09
CA GLN A 83 -9.84 -3.48 -16.90
C GLN A 83 -8.69 -4.11 -16.07
N ARG A 84 -8.62 -5.44 -16.03
CA ARG A 84 -7.52 -6.15 -15.35
C ARG A 84 -6.19 -6.04 -16.11
N ARG A 85 -6.21 -5.98 -17.45
CA ARG A 85 -5.02 -5.75 -18.29
C ARG A 85 -4.49 -4.32 -18.18
N THR A 86 -5.38 -3.34 -18.13
CA THR A 86 -5.02 -1.92 -18.01
C THR A 86 -4.48 -1.54 -16.63
N THR A 87 -4.89 -2.26 -15.58
CA THR A 87 -4.39 -2.04 -14.20
C THR A 87 -3.11 -2.85 -13.90
N ALA A 88 -2.54 -3.55 -14.89
CA ALA A 88 -1.21 -4.14 -14.73
C ALA A 88 -0.19 -3.01 -14.43
N PRO A 89 0.73 -3.20 -13.47
CA PRO A 89 1.60 -2.13 -12.99
C PRO A 89 2.44 -1.60 -14.17
N MET A 90 2.14 -0.37 -14.58
CA MET A 90 2.91 0.36 -15.59
C MET A 90 4.30 0.58 -15.00
N ASP A 91 5.28 -0.11 -15.58
CA ASP A 91 6.69 0.01 -15.21
C ASP A 91 7.18 1.37 -15.73
N PHE A 92 7.06 2.42 -14.91
CA PHE A 92 7.49 3.77 -15.26
C PHE A 92 9.02 3.84 -15.34
N ARG A 93 9.55 3.61 -16.54
CA ARG A 93 10.93 3.94 -16.87
C ARG A 93 10.98 5.40 -17.30
N HIS A 94 11.48 6.27 -16.42
CA HIS A 94 11.89 7.62 -16.79
C HIS A 94 13.16 7.51 -17.65
N ASP A 95 13.04 7.80 -18.94
CA ASP A 95 14.19 8.12 -19.79
C ASP A 95 14.66 9.54 -19.48
N GLU A 96 15.95 9.70 -19.21
CA GLU A 96 16.60 10.99 -18.99
C GLU A 96 16.53 11.82 -20.28
N VAL A 97 15.80 12.94 -20.24
CA VAL A 97 15.84 13.94 -21.31
C VAL A 97 16.57 15.17 -20.81
N SER A 98 17.73 15.41 -21.42
CA SER A 98 18.65 16.51 -21.14
C SER A 98 18.33 17.74 -22.01
N ALA A 99 18.37 18.90 -21.36
CA ALA A 99 18.78 20.22 -21.85
C ALA A 99 17.96 20.99 -22.92
N MET A 100 17.33 22.09 -22.44
CA MET A 100 17.42 23.49 -22.89
C MET A 100 17.05 23.90 -24.34
N GLN A 101 16.07 24.81 -24.50
CA GLN A 101 16.22 26.03 -25.31
C GLN A 101 15.18 27.12 -24.95
N GLU A 102 15.64 28.36 -24.80
CA GLU A 102 14.94 29.59 -24.35
C GLU A 102 14.22 30.38 -25.48
N GLY A 103 13.26 31.24 -25.08
CA GLY A 103 12.81 32.49 -25.77
C GLY A 103 11.51 32.38 -26.59
N GLU A 104 10.53 33.30 -26.61
CA GLU A 104 10.47 34.76 -26.31
C GLU A 104 9.02 35.24 -25.91
N GLU A 105 8.97 36.20 -24.96
CA GLU A 105 8.14 37.44 -24.77
C GLU A 105 6.59 37.48 -25.00
N GLU A 106 5.72 37.66 -23.98
CA GLU A 106 5.14 38.90 -23.31
C GLU A 106 3.82 39.43 -23.96
N PRO A 107 2.93 40.24 -23.30
CA PRO A 107 2.48 40.30 -21.90
C PRO A 107 0.94 40.48 -21.71
N ALA A 108 0.42 40.36 -20.48
CA ALA A 108 -0.55 41.28 -19.82
C ALA A 108 -1.47 40.60 -18.77
N GLY A 109 -1.35 41.05 -17.51
CA GLY A 109 -2.51 41.35 -16.64
C GLY A 109 -2.99 40.31 -15.62
N ASP A 110 -2.71 40.64 -14.34
CA ASP A 110 -3.46 40.30 -13.11
C ASP A 110 -3.37 38.86 -12.53
N GLY A 111 -2.57 38.73 -11.47
CA GLY A 111 -2.54 37.60 -10.54
C GLY A 111 -1.21 37.57 -9.79
N GLU A 112 -1.21 37.81 -8.46
CA GLU A 112 -0.01 37.65 -7.63
C GLU A 112 0.44 36.18 -7.63
N GLU A 113 1.38 35.88 -8.53
CA GLU A 113 2.07 34.61 -8.61
C GLU A 113 3.06 34.48 -7.44
N HIS A 114 2.87 33.46 -6.61
CA HIS A 114 3.86 33.01 -5.65
C HIS A 114 5.10 32.48 -6.40
N GLN A 115 6.05 33.36 -6.72
CA GLN A 115 7.34 32.94 -7.25
C GLN A 115 8.10 32.14 -6.17
N PRO A 116 8.58 30.92 -6.47
CA PRO A 116 9.41 30.16 -5.54
C PRO A 116 10.68 30.96 -5.22
N PHE A 117 10.89 31.28 -3.93
CA PHE A 117 12.13 31.90 -3.48
C PHE A 117 13.29 30.91 -3.68
N VAL A 118 14.04 31.10 -4.77
CA VAL A 118 15.31 30.41 -5.00
C VAL A 118 16.35 31.08 -4.10
N ARG A 119 16.94 30.31 -3.19
CA ARG A 119 18.04 30.82 -2.35
C ARG A 119 19.28 31.07 -3.22
N ASP A 120 19.76 32.31 -3.25
CA ASP A 120 21.02 32.71 -3.92
C ASP A 120 22.28 32.02 -3.37
N GLY A 121 22.18 31.29 -2.25
CA GLY A 121 23.32 30.73 -1.53
C GLY A 121 23.31 29.21 -1.42
N ARG A 122 24.51 28.61 -1.44
CA ARG A 122 24.73 27.20 -1.11
C ARG A 122 24.08 26.86 0.23
N LYS A 123 23.28 25.79 0.25
CA LYS A 123 22.68 25.25 1.48
C LYS A 123 23.78 24.74 2.42
N VAL A 124 24.07 25.51 3.47
CA VAL A 124 25.06 25.14 4.48
C VAL A 124 24.60 23.89 5.23
N GLY A 125 25.43 22.86 5.22
CA GLY A 125 25.17 21.60 5.89
C GLY A 125 25.18 21.74 7.42
N ARG A 126 24.40 20.92 8.13
CA ARG A 126 24.25 20.97 9.60
C ARG A 126 25.58 20.92 10.37
N ASN A 127 26.60 20.25 9.84
CA ASN A 127 27.93 20.11 10.44
C ASN A 127 29.02 21.00 9.80
N GLU A 128 28.71 21.79 8.77
CA GLU A 128 29.65 22.69 8.10
C GLU A 128 29.98 23.92 8.97
N PRO A 129 31.12 24.60 8.75
CA PRO A 129 31.44 25.85 9.44
C PRO A 129 30.35 26.88 9.20
N CYS A 130 29.92 27.56 10.26
CA CYS A 130 28.85 28.53 10.19
C CYS A 130 29.29 29.78 9.41
N PRO A 131 28.50 30.27 8.44
CA PRO A 131 28.88 31.39 7.55
C PRO A 131 29.03 32.74 8.26
N CYS A 132 28.65 32.84 9.53
CA CYS A 132 28.86 34.03 10.36
C CYS A 132 30.30 34.22 10.85
N GLY A 133 31.25 33.37 10.44
CA GLY A 133 32.67 33.47 10.82
C GLY A 133 32.97 33.04 12.26
N SER A 134 32.01 32.47 12.99
CA SER A 134 32.17 32.11 14.41
C SER A 134 33.07 30.89 14.70
N GLY A 135 33.59 30.22 13.66
CA GLY A 135 34.39 28.99 13.78
C GLY A 135 33.64 27.76 14.29
N LYS A 136 32.35 27.87 14.64
CA LYS A 136 31.52 26.77 15.15
C LYS A 136 30.78 26.06 14.00
N LYS A 137 30.43 24.78 14.18
CA LYS A 137 29.55 24.04 13.25
C LYS A 137 28.17 24.69 13.22
N TYR A 138 27.51 24.71 12.06
CA TYR A 138 26.21 25.37 11.85
C TYR A 138 25.16 24.97 12.91
N LYS A 139 25.04 23.68 13.24
CA LYS A 139 24.13 23.19 14.30
C LYS A 139 24.37 23.71 15.71
N GLN A 140 25.57 24.21 16.00
CA GLN A 140 25.94 24.76 17.30
C GLN A 140 25.90 26.30 17.31
N CYS A 141 25.49 26.91 16.20
CA CYS A 141 25.38 28.36 16.04
C CYS A 141 23.99 28.70 15.46
N HIS A 142 23.89 29.19 14.22
CA HIS A 142 22.62 29.61 13.60
C HIS A 142 21.63 28.46 13.32
N GLY A 143 22.10 27.21 13.33
CA GLY A 143 21.28 26.02 13.22
C GLY A 143 20.94 25.35 14.56
N LYS A 144 21.16 26.03 15.69
CA LYS A 144 20.83 25.51 17.02
C LYS A 144 19.32 25.62 17.23
N LEU A 145 18.66 24.48 17.36
CA LEU A 145 17.28 24.41 17.82
C LEU A 145 17.34 24.42 19.35
N ASN A 146 16.64 25.35 20.00
CA ASN A 146 16.43 25.33 21.45
C ASN A 146 15.37 24.29 21.81
#